data_AF-A0A4C1ZK24-F1
#
_entry.id   AF-A0A4C1ZK24-F1
#
_cell.length_a   1.000
_cell.length_b   1.000
_cell.length_c   1.000
_cell.angle_alpha   90.00
_cell.angle_beta   90.00
_cell.angle_gamma   90.00
#
_symmetry.space_group_name_H-M   'P 1'
#
loop_
_entity.id
_entity.type
_entity.pdbx_description
1 polymer ?
#
loop_
_entity_poly.entity_id
_entity_poly.type
_entity_poly.pdbx_seq_one_letter_code
_entity_poly.pdbx_strand_id
1 'polypeptide(L)'
;MVCELCQKGKQSRLPFPSEGSRALNPLELIHSDVCGPMEKSYWAEAVSTAAYITNRCPTRALSYATPEEMWSGKKPNVSHLKIFGCEAMVKIPKEKLRKLDSKASKMIFIGYSDTTKAISSLIQRQRKE
;
A
#
# COMPACT_ATOMS: atom_id res chain seq x y z
N MET A 1 -32.02 -14.12 -16.00
CA MET A 1 -30.98 -14.54 -15.04
C MET A 1 -29.97 -13.40 -14.93
N VAL A 2 -29.91 -12.74 -13.78
CA VAL A 2 -29.00 -11.59 -13.57
C VAL A 2 -27.63 -12.15 -13.21
N CYS A 3 -26.58 -11.69 -13.89
CA CYS A 3 -25.21 -12.13 -13.62
C CYS A 3 -24.76 -11.60 -12.25
N GLU A 4 -24.35 -12.50 -11.35
CA GLU A 4 -23.88 -12.16 -10.00
C GLU A 4 -22.69 -11.19 -10.02
N LEU A 5 -21.79 -11.33 -10.99
CA LEU A 5 -20.64 -10.43 -11.15
C LEU A 5 -21.09 -9.03 -11.57
N CYS A 6 -22.09 -8.92 -12.45
CA CYS A 6 -22.67 -7.64 -12.84
C CYS A 6 -23.45 -6.99 -11.70
N GLN A 7 -24.08 -7.78 -10.83
CA GLN A 7 -24.81 -7.28 -9.67
C GLN A 7 -23.84 -6.74 -8.60
N LYS A 8 -22.74 -7.46 -8.34
CA LYS A 8 -21.67 -7.01 -7.42
C LYS A 8 -20.91 -5.79 -7.96
N GLY A 9 -20.67 -5.73 -9.28
CA GLY A 9 -19.98 -4.59 -9.93
C GLY A 9 -20.82 -3.31 -10.01
N LYS A 10 -22.15 -3.41 -9.91
CA LYS A 10 -23.08 -2.27 -9.91
C LYS A 10 -23.61 -1.90 -8.53
N GLN A 11 -23.20 -2.60 -7.47
CA GLN A 11 -23.64 -2.26 -6.12
C GLN A 11 -23.00 -0.92 -5.72
N SER A 12 -23.84 0.03 -5.29
CA SER A 12 -23.34 1.21 -4.59
C SER A 12 -22.72 0.77 -3.26
N ARG A 13 -21.61 1.41 -2.88
CA ARG A 13 -20.96 1.15 -1.58
C ARG A 13 -22.01 1.35 -0.49
N LEU A 14 -22.21 0.34 0.35
CA LEU A 14 -23.10 0.46 1.51
C LEU A 14 -22.63 1.64 2.37
N PRO A 15 -23.57 2.37 3.02
CA PRO A 15 -23.20 3.36 4.02
C PRO A 15 -22.31 2.72 5.07
N PHE A 16 -21.28 3.44 5.51
CA PHE A 16 -20.45 2.97 6.61
C PHE A 16 -21.30 2.82 7.88
N PRO A 17 -21.10 1.75 8.69
CA PRO A 17 -21.78 1.63 9.97
C PRO A 17 -21.45 2.86 10.83
N SER A 18 -22.47 3.44 11.45
CA SER A 18 -22.37 4.69 12.22
C SER A 18 -21.64 4.56 13.56
N GLU A 19 -21.14 3.37 13.89
CA GLU A 19 -20.27 3.13 15.05
C GLU A 19 -18.83 3.46 14.68
N GLY A 20 -18.48 4.75 14.76
CA GLY A 20 -17.12 5.23 14.60
C GLY A 20 -16.48 5.45 15.97
N SER A 21 -15.35 4.80 16.25
CA SER A 21 -14.44 5.29 17.29
C SER A 21 -13.74 6.55 16.77
N ARG A 22 -13.77 7.64 17.56
CA ARG A 22 -13.09 8.88 17.22
C ARG A 22 -11.89 9.05 18.16
N ALA A 23 -10.70 9.21 17.59
CA ALA A 23 -9.51 9.57 18.37
C ALA A 23 -9.72 10.88 19.13
N LEU A 24 -9.30 10.90 20.39
CA LEU A 24 -9.29 12.08 21.25
C LEU A 24 -7.94 12.79 21.21
N ASN A 25 -6.85 12.04 20.98
CA ASN A 25 -5.49 12.54 20.94
C ASN A 25 -4.89 12.42 19.53
N PRO A 26 -3.96 13.30 19.14
CA PRO A 26 -3.18 13.13 17.92
C PRO A 26 -2.52 11.75 17.89
N LEU A 27 -2.63 11.05 16.75
CA LEU A 27 -2.09 9.71 16.50
C LEU A 27 -2.72 8.55 17.29
N GLU A 28 -3.79 8.78 18.05
CA GLU A 28 -4.51 7.70 18.78
C GLU A 28 -5.19 6.70 17.83
N LEU A 29 -5.68 7.16 16.68
CA LEU A 29 -6.31 6.34 15.67
C LEU A 29 -5.91 6.82 14.28
N ILE A 30 -5.31 5.93 13.49
CA ILE A 30 -4.94 6.19 12.09
C ILE A 30 -5.76 5.23 11.22
N HIS A 31 -6.74 5.77 10.49
CA HIS A 31 -7.43 5.02 9.45
C HIS A 31 -6.59 5.04 8.18
N SER A 32 -6.00 3.89 7.85
CA SER A 32 -5.40 3.65 6.54
C SER A 32 -6.17 2.52 5.86
N ASP A 33 -6.59 2.75 4.61
CA ASP A 33 -7.24 1.73 3.78
C ASP A 33 -6.20 0.67 3.40
N VAL A 34 -5.92 -0.24 4.33
CA VAL A 34 -5.00 -1.36 4.11
C VAL A 34 -5.80 -2.54 3.57
N CYS A 35 -5.42 -3.02 2.39
CA CYS A 35 -6.02 -4.19 1.79
C CYS A 35 -5.52 -5.48 2.50
N GLY A 36 -6.45 -6.23 3.12
CA GLY A 36 -6.27 -7.63 3.50
C GLY A 36 -5.90 -7.90 4.98
N PRO A 37 -6.03 -9.17 5.44
CA PRO A 37 -5.56 -9.58 6.75
C PRO A 37 -4.03 -9.49 6.79
N MET A 38 -3.50 -8.42 7.36
CA MET A 38 -2.07 -8.30 7.65
C MET A 38 -1.75 -8.91 9.00
N GLU A 39 -0.61 -9.58 9.06
CA GLU A 39 0.02 -9.94 10.31
C GLU A 39 0.50 -8.68 11.03
N LYS A 40 0.39 -8.65 12.37
CA LYS A 40 0.77 -7.50 13.20
C LYS A 40 2.25 -7.10 13.02
N SER A 41 3.08 -8.02 12.57
CA SER A 41 4.51 -7.81 12.27
C SER A 41 4.75 -6.73 11.20
N TYR A 42 3.82 -6.51 10.28
CA TYR A 42 3.99 -5.55 9.16
C TYR A 42 3.42 -4.15 9.44
N TRP A 43 3.02 -3.89 10.68
CA TRP A 43 2.40 -2.60 11.03
C TRP A 43 3.39 -1.44 10.88
N ALA A 44 4.67 -1.66 11.18
CA ALA A 44 5.70 -0.63 11.03
C ALA A 44 5.83 -0.17 9.57
N GLU A 45 5.86 -1.11 8.62
CA GLU A 45 5.96 -0.82 7.20
C GLU A 45 4.68 -0.20 6.64
N ALA A 46 3.51 -0.61 7.16
CA ALA A 46 2.24 0.01 6.82
C ALA A 46 2.20 1.48 7.23
N VAL A 47 2.60 1.79 8.47
CA VAL A 47 2.68 3.16 8.99
C VAL A 47 3.69 3.99 8.19
N SER A 48 4.88 3.44 7.91
CA SER A 48 5.90 4.10 7.09
C SER A 48 5.38 4.39 5.68
N THR A 49 4.66 3.44 5.06
CA THR A 49 4.07 3.62 3.73
C THR A 49 2.98 4.68 3.74
N ALA A 50 2.12 4.69 4.76
CA ALA A 50 1.10 5.71 4.93
C ALA A 50 1.73 7.10 5.04
N ALA A 51 2.73 7.27 5.92
CA ALA A 51 3.46 8.52 6.06
C ALA A 51 4.16 8.94 4.74
N TYR A 52 4.77 7.99 4.03
CA TYR A 52 5.42 8.22 2.73
C TYR A 52 4.45 8.77 1.68
N ILE A 53 3.23 8.20 1.62
CA ILE A 53 2.18 8.64 0.70
C ILE A 53 1.63 9.99 1.15
N THR A 54 1.30 10.17 2.42
CA THR A 54 0.76 11.43 2.96
C THR A 54 1.71 12.60 2.73
N ASN A 55 3.02 12.41 2.87
CA ASN A 55 4.02 13.45 2.60
C ASN A 55 4.09 13.87 1.12
N ARG A 56 3.57 13.04 0.21
CA ARG A 56 3.51 13.27 -1.24
C ARG A 56 2.11 13.59 -1.74
N CYS A 57 1.11 13.59 -0.85
CA CYS A 57 -0.24 14.02 -1.19
C CYS A 57 -0.36 15.54 -1.04
N PRO A 58 -1.00 16.23 -1.98
CA PRO A 58 -1.27 17.65 -1.86
C PRO A 58 -2.26 17.88 -0.71
N THR A 59 -1.99 18.88 0.12
CA THR A 59 -2.86 19.20 1.26
C THR A 59 -3.40 20.62 1.17
N ARG A 60 -4.65 20.81 1.61
CA ARG A 60 -5.28 22.15 1.63
C ARG A 60 -4.55 23.14 2.54
N ALA A 61 -3.97 22.64 3.64
CA ALA A 61 -3.22 23.44 4.60
C ALA A 61 -1.97 24.10 3.98
N LEU A 62 -1.44 23.51 2.90
CA LEU A 62 -0.26 23.98 2.17
C LEU A 62 -0.63 24.53 0.79
N SER A 63 -1.85 25.07 0.60
CA SER A 63 -2.29 25.61 -0.69
C SER A 63 -2.17 24.60 -1.85
N TYR A 64 -2.49 23.33 -1.58
CA TYR A 64 -2.34 22.20 -2.51
C TYR A 64 -0.89 21.84 -2.88
N ALA A 65 0.11 22.36 -2.17
CA ALA A 65 1.47 21.83 -2.20
C ALA A 65 1.58 20.52 -1.38
N THR A 66 2.58 19.72 -1.69
CA THR A 66 2.90 18.51 -0.93
C THR A 66 3.87 18.84 0.22
N PRO A 67 3.75 18.20 1.39
CA PRO A 67 4.71 18.39 2.49
C PRO A 67 6.17 18.17 2.06
N GLU A 68 6.44 17.17 1.22
CA GLU A 68 7.79 16.90 0.70
C GLU A 68 8.29 18.01 -0.24
N GLU A 69 7.43 18.58 -1.07
CA GLU A 69 7.79 19.73 -1.92
C GLU A 69 8.16 20.95 -1.06
N MET A 70 7.41 21.21 0.02
CA MET A 70 7.71 22.31 0.94
C MET A 70 9.03 22.12 1.68
N TRP A 71 9.37 20.88 2.03
CA TRP A 71 10.60 20.57 2.75
C TRP A 71 11.84 20.51 1.82
N SER A 72 11.72 19.89 0.66
CA SER A 72 12.83 19.65 -0.27
C SER A 72 12.99 20.73 -1.36
N GLY A 73 11.98 21.58 -1.54
CA GLY A 73 11.89 22.56 -2.63
C GLY A 73 11.70 21.94 -4.02
N LYS A 74 11.50 20.62 -4.12
CA LYS A 74 11.37 19.89 -5.38
C LYS A 74 10.04 19.14 -5.42
N LYS A 75 9.34 19.21 -6.56
CA LYS A 75 8.13 18.42 -6.78
C LYS A 75 8.47 16.92 -6.74
N PRO A 76 7.80 16.13 -5.89
CA PRO A 76 8.08 14.71 -5.82
C PRO A 76 7.58 13.98 -7.06
N ASN A 77 8.37 13.01 -7.53
CA ASN A 77 7.91 12.08 -8.55
C ASN A 77 6.97 11.06 -7.89
N VAL A 78 5.77 10.86 -8.44
CA VAL A 78 4.76 9.94 -7.92
C VAL A 78 4.52 8.73 -8.82
N SER A 79 5.24 8.61 -9.94
CA SER A 79 5.03 7.55 -10.93
C SER A 79 5.39 6.17 -10.40
N HIS A 80 6.24 6.09 -9.37
CA HIS A 80 6.62 4.84 -8.72
C HIS A 80 5.67 4.40 -7.61
N LEU A 81 4.63 5.20 -7.29
CA LEU A 81 3.68 4.84 -6.24
C LEU A 81 2.86 3.60 -6.63
N LYS A 82 2.72 2.70 -5.67
CA LYS A 82 1.93 1.48 -5.69
C LYS A 82 1.04 1.42 -4.46
N ILE A 83 -0.10 0.74 -4.63
CA ILE A 83 -1.06 0.51 -3.57
C ILE A 83 -0.44 -0.47 -2.58
N PHE A 84 -0.37 -0.11 -1.31
CA PHE A 84 0.06 -1.00 -0.24
C PHE A 84 -0.78 -2.30 -0.26
N GLY A 85 -0.12 -3.45 -0.18
CA GLY A 85 -0.76 -4.76 -0.23
C GLY A 85 -1.06 -5.29 -1.64
N CYS A 86 -0.68 -4.58 -2.71
CA CYS A 86 -0.91 -5.07 -4.08
C CYS A 86 -0.06 -6.31 -4.39
N GLU A 87 -0.60 -7.23 -5.20
CA GLU A 87 0.18 -8.34 -5.73
C GLU A 87 1.25 -7.81 -6.71
N ALA A 88 2.49 -8.19 -6.47
CA ALA A 88 3.66 -7.82 -7.27
C ALA A 88 4.37 -9.08 -7.77
N MET A 89 4.82 -9.06 -9.02
CA MET A 89 5.65 -10.12 -9.58
C MET A 89 7.11 -9.70 -9.55
N VAL A 90 7.93 -10.49 -8.87
CA VAL A 90 9.33 -10.16 -8.61
C VAL A 90 10.19 -11.14 -9.38
N LYS A 91 11.10 -10.60 -10.19
CA LYS A 91 12.05 -11.40 -10.96
C LYS A 91 12.99 -12.12 -10.00
N ILE A 92 13.06 -13.44 -10.12
CA ILE A 92 13.96 -14.24 -9.30
C ILE A 92 15.37 -14.16 -9.91
N PRO A 93 16.42 -13.88 -9.11
CA PRO A 93 17.80 -13.91 -9.58
C PRO A 93 18.16 -15.26 -10.20
N LYS A 94 18.96 -15.26 -11.27
CA LYS A 94 19.27 -16.48 -12.02
C LYS A 94 19.98 -17.53 -11.17
N GLU A 95 20.70 -17.10 -10.16
CA GLU A 95 21.45 -17.91 -9.20
C GLU A 95 20.52 -18.83 -8.38
N LYS A 96 19.24 -18.46 -8.25
CA LYS A 96 18.20 -19.23 -7.55
C LYS A 96 17.32 -20.07 -8.48
N LEU A 97 17.55 -20.03 -9.79
CA LEU A 97 16.74 -20.71 -10.80
C LEU A 97 17.48 -21.93 -11.36
N ARG A 98 16.80 -23.07 -11.37
CA ARG A 98 17.21 -24.28 -12.11
C ARG A 98 16.52 -24.31 -13.48
N LYS A 99 16.94 -25.25 -14.33
CA LYS A 99 16.34 -25.43 -15.65
C LYS A 99 14.84 -25.74 -15.49
N LEU A 100 13.99 -24.95 -16.15
CA LEU A 100 12.51 -24.98 -16.10
C LEU A 100 11.84 -24.34 -14.87
N ASP A 101 12.57 -23.70 -13.96
CA ASP A 101 11.95 -22.94 -12.86
C ASP A 101 11.25 -21.65 -13.34
N SER A 102 10.21 -21.24 -12.62
CA SER A 102 9.51 -19.97 -12.88
C SER A 102 10.45 -18.78 -12.68
N LYS A 103 10.55 -17.90 -13.68
CA LYS A 103 11.42 -16.71 -13.65
C LYS A 103 10.91 -15.59 -12.73
N ALA A 104 9.69 -15.71 -12.22
CA ALA A 104 9.06 -14.71 -11.37
C ALA A 104 8.29 -15.36 -10.22
N SER A 105 8.32 -14.71 -9.05
CA SER A 105 7.56 -15.09 -7.86
C SER A 105 6.47 -14.06 -7.58
N LYS A 106 5.30 -14.52 -7.16
CA LYS A 106 4.23 -13.66 -6.65
C LYS A 106 4.56 -13.23 -5.22
N MET A 107 4.54 -11.93 -4.97
CA MET A 107 4.80 -11.32 -3.67
C MET A 107 3.76 -10.23 -3.39
N ILE A 108 3.74 -9.72 -2.17
CA ILE A 108 2.88 -8.61 -1.74
C ILE A 108 3.74 -7.38 -1.50
N PHE A 109 3.35 -6.25 -2.07
CA PHE A 109 4.00 -4.96 -1.84
C PHE A 109 3.69 -4.43 -0.43
N ILE A 110 4.72 -4.23 0.40
CA ILE A 110 4.57 -3.75 1.78
C ILE A 110 5.13 -2.34 1.98
N GLY A 111 5.88 -1.77 1.04
CA GLY A 111 6.32 -0.39 1.20
C GLY A 111 7.57 0.00 0.44
N TYR A 112 8.03 1.21 0.78
CA TYR A 112 9.17 1.88 0.19
C TYR A 112 10.35 1.88 1.17
N SER A 113 11.57 1.78 0.65
CA SER A 113 12.80 1.93 1.44
C SER A 113 13.41 3.29 1.20
N ASP A 114 14.03 3.82 2.24
CA ASP A 114 14.81 5.05 2.18
C ASP A 114 16.18 4.84 1.52
N THR A 115 16.70 3.61 1.50
CA THR A 115 18.08 3.31 1.06
C THR A 115 18.19 2.89 -0.39
N THR A 116 17.12 2.37 -1.00
CA THR A 116 17.12 1.97 -2.40
C THR A 116 15.82 2.37 -3.09
N LYS A 117 15.92 2.82 -4.35
CA LYS A 117 14.76 3.06 -5.23
C LYS A 117 13.99 1.79 -5.59
N ALA A 118 14.36 0.65 -5.02
CA ALA A 118 13.70 -0.62 -5.21
C ALA A 118 12.55 -0.74 -4.22
N ILE A 119 11.46 -1.35 -4.68
CA ILE A 119 10.40 -1.89 -3.83
C ILE A 119 11.08 -2.84 -2.83
N SER A 120 11.18 -2.46 -1.58
CA SER A 120 12.13 -3.03 -0.62
C SER A 120 11.52 -4.04 0.33
N SER A 121 10.21 -4.03 0.51
CA SER A 121 9.51 -5.00 1.34
C SER A 121 8.49 -5.75 0.48
N LEU A 122 8.94 -6.90 0.01
CA LEU A 122 8.11 -7.87 -0.71
C LEU A 122 8.06 -9.12 0.14
N ILE A 123 6.88 -9.48 0.63
CA ILE A 123 6.70 -10.77 1.31
C ILE A 123 6.14 -11.79 0.35
N GLN A 124 6.57 -13.03 0.52
CA GLN A 124 5.84 -14.16 -0.03
C GLN A 124 4.54 -14.31 0.73
N ARG A 125 3.45 -14.50 -0.01
CA ARG A 125 2.14 -14.82 0.58
C ARG A 125 2.26 -16.16 1.30
N GLN A 126 2.31 -16.13 2.64
CA GLN A 126 2.23 -17.34 3.45
C GLN A 126 0.84 -17.94 3.25
N ARG A 127 0.76 -19.14 2.70
CA ARG A 127 -0.50 -19.91 2.68
C ARG A 127 -0.69 -20.38 4.13
N LYS A 128 -1.69 -19.84 4.84
CA LYS A 128 -2.20 -20.53 6.03
C LYS A 128 -2.81 -21.83 5.53
N GLU A 129 -2.28 -22.96 5.98
CA GLU A 129 -2.92 -24.28 5.86
C GLU A 129 -4.19 -24.33 6.72
#